data_AF-A0A373C789-F1
#
_entry.id   AF-A0A373C789-F1
#
_cell.length_a   1.000
_cell.length_b   1.000
_cell.length_c   1.000
_cell.angle_alpha   90.00
_cell.angle_beta   90.00
_cell.angle_gamma   90.00
#
_symmetry.space_group_name_H-M   'P 1'
#
loop_
_entity.id
_entity.type
_entity.pdbx_description
1 polymer ?
#
loop_
_entity_poly.entity_id
_entity_poly.type
_entity_poly.pdbx_seq_one_letter_code
_entity_poly.pdbx_strand_id
1 'polypeptide(L)'
;MALYDRTPDSEFRVELEKPFVWKINQTVQTKEENGEPKTFSDTYKIELSSVWKENIEKDHMPEPYFRMAIENILGETKDAACEYLSGTVERICKNLTLEINHHNCNRHHYQPRVEADWSHAVWKKQEYEPYLEYLENQGNGREFHVWNHMTEGCYMTSCLKFREGKIDYKNWTMPENEAYEFLMNEYYIALGQEDAKSKFFHLFSIIEYIEHRYEQYNGAIPLYPEETRKEIGDMLQELLAKRDDFSSKERKQLCGQVSGALARAANIGRADKLKNILQYMKIEKLKIHDHEIEVDRAFLQKMIALRNKTFHGEGKDLQEYIQAGPEMLYLCEMILEAVRKGM
;
A
#
# COMPACT_ATOMS: atom_id res chain seq x y z
N MET A 1 -6.60 17.58 10.99
CA MET A 1 -6.76 16.13 11.27
C MET A 1 -5.51 15.64 11.98
N ALA A 2 -5.68 14.75 12.97
CA ALA A 2 -4.60 13.99 13.58
C ALA A 2 -4.40 12.67 12.80
N LEU A 3 -3.17 12.14 12.76
CA LEU A 3 -2.90 10.80 12.22
C LEU A 3 -2.27 9.90 13.30
N TYR A 4 -3.02 8.95 13.87
CA TYR A 4 -2.59 8.21 15.06
C TYR A 4 -1.89 6.89 14.75
N ASP A 5 -0.93 6.52 15.61
CA ASP A 5 -0.67 5.12 15.95
C ASP A 5 -1.57 4.71 17.13
N ARG A 6 -2.11 3.48 17.11
CA ARG A 6 -3.13 3.00 18.08
C ARG A 6 -2.57 2.21 19.26
N THR A 7 -1.24 2.12 19.40
CA THR A 7 -0.59 1.51 20.57
C THR A 7 0.52 2.41 21.12
N PRO A 8 0.41 2.92 22.36
CA PRO A 8 1.39 3.85 22.92
C PRO A 8 2.59 3.14 23.55
N ASP A 9 3.27 2.27 22.78
CA ASP A 9 4.63 1.86 23.15
C ASP A 9 5.55 3.08 23.02
N SER A 10 6.20 3.46 24.11
CA SER A 10 6.71 4.83 24.27
C SER A 10 8.00 5.14 23.50
N GLU A 11 8.57 4.18 22.79
CA GLU A 11 9.96 4.24 22.32
C GLU A 11 10.15 4.78 20.90
N PHE A 12 9.13 4.72 20.03
CA PHE A 12 9.25 5.14 18.63
C PHE A 12 8.24 6.22 18.25
N ARG A 13 8.74 7.41 17.90
CA ARG A 13 7.95 8.53 17.37
C ARG A 13 8.70 9.22 16.25
N VAL A 14 7.96 9.78 15.28
CA VAL A 14 8.51 10.41 14.07
C VAL A 14 8.02 11.84 13.96
N GLU A 15 8.91 12.73 13.56
CA GLU A 15 8.62 14.13 13.28
C GLU A 15 9.05 14.54 11.87
N LEU A 16 8.48 15.63 11.37
CA LEU A 16 8.86 16.28 10.13
C LEU A 16 9.61 17.59 10.45
N GLU A 17 10.92 17.63 10.17
CA GLU A 17 11.78 18.82 10.37
C GLU A 17 11.29 20.05 9.57
N LYS A 18 10.54 19.81 8.48
CA LYS A 18 9.83 20.81 7.69
C LYS A 18 8.45 20.27 7.30
N PRO A 19 7.41 21.10 7.18
CA PRO A 19 6.13 20.65 6.65
C PRO A 19 6.26 20.18 5.20
N PHE A 20 5.61 19.06 4.87
CA PHE A 20 5.38 18.69 3.46
C PHE A 20 4.18 19.50 2.95
N VAL A 21 4.39 20.23 1.86
CA VAL A 21 3.36 21.09 1.26
C VAL A 21 3.12 20.67 -0.19
N TRP A 22 1.86 20.35 -0.50
CA TRP A 22 1.38 20.09 -1.84
C TRP A 22 0.40 21.19 -2.26
N LYS A 23 0.40 21.55 -3.54
CA LYS A 23 -0.60 22.40 -4.18
C LYS A 23 -1.21 21.61 -5.32
N ILE A 24 -2.53 21.51 -5.35
CA ILE A 24 -3.27 20.64 -6.26
C ILE A 24 -4.41 21.44 -6.87
N ASN A 25 -4.53 21.40 -8.20
CA ASN A 25 -5.64 22.02 -8.89
C ASN A 25 -6.86 21.10 -8.76
N GLN A 26 -7.98 21.64 -8.25
CA GLN A 26 -9.27 20.97 -8.24
C GLN A 26 -10.16 21.58 -9.32
N THR A 27 -11.07 20.78 -9.86
CA THR A 27 -12.16 21.24 -10.73
C THR A 27 -13.46 20.67 -10.19
N VAL A 28 -14.48 21.52 -10.02
CA VAL A 28 -15.82 21.15 -9.55
C VAL A 28 -16.84 21.62 -10.58
N GLN A 29 -17.86 20.81 -10.85
CA GLN A 29 -19.00 21.18 -11.70
C GLN A 29 -20.25 21.24 -10.84
N THR A 30 -20.94 22.38 -10.81
CA THR A 30 -22.22 22.50 -10.11
C THR A 30 -23.32 21.81 -10.90
N LYS A 31 -24.21 21.11 -10.19
CA LYS A 31 -25.43 20.53 -10.76
C LYS A 31 -26.62 21.48 -10.55
N GLU A 32 -26.86 22.36 -11.51
CA GLU A 32 -28.08 23.16 -11.53
C GLU A 32 -29.25 22.35 -12.11
N GLU A 33 -30.38 22.30 -11.40
CA GLU A 33 -31.55 21.53 -11.85
C GLU A 33 -32.22 22.09 -13.12
N ASN A 34 -31.91 23.33 -13.52
CA ASN A 34 -32.51 24.02 -14.67
C ASN A 34 -31.49 24.85 -15.49
N GLY A 35 -30.18 24.60 -15.37
CA GLY A 35 -29.11 25.40 -15.99
C GLY A 35 -28.04 24.55 -16.69
N GLU A 36 -27.16 25.18 -17.48
CA GLU A 36 -25.95 24.51 -17.99
C GLU A 36 -24.91 24.35 -16.85
N PRO A 37 -24.31 23.16 -16.65
CA PRO A 37 -23.47 22.88 -15.49
C PRO A 37 -22.21 23.75 -15.47
N LYS A 38 -22.09 24.61 -14.47
CA LYS A 38 -20.98 25.57 -14.38
C LYS A 38 -19.74 24.89 -13.80
N THR A 39 -18.63 24.98 -14.53
CA THR A 39 -17.33 24.46 -14.10
C THR A 39 -16.53 25.56 -13.40
N PHE A 40 -16.05 25.27 -12.19
CA PHE A 40 -15.15 26.09 -11.39
C PHE A 40 -13.83 25.34 -11.14
N SER A 41 -12.72 26.05 -10.99
CA SER A 41 -11.42 25.45 -10.67
C SER A 41 -10.58 26.41 -9.85
N ASP A 42 -9.90 25.88 -8.83
CA ASP A 42 -8.97 26.60 -7.94
C ASP A 42 -7.86 25.65 -7.44
N THR A 43 -6.84 26.19 -6.78
CA THR A 43 -5.72 25.44 -6.20
C THR A 43 -5.88 25.28 -4.69
N TYR A 44 -6.17 24.05 -4.25
CA TYR A 44 -6.14 23.73 -2.83
C TYR A 44 -4.72 23.35 -2.38
N LYS A 45 -4.42 23.64 -1.10
CA LYS A 45 -3.14 23.32 -0.46
C LYS A 45 -3.35 22.23 0.58
N ILE A 46 -2.52 21.19 0.55
CA ILE A 46 -2.36 20.25 1.66
C ILE A 46 -1.04 20.57 2.35
N GLU A 47 -1.06 20.64 3.68
CA GLU A 47 0.12 20.76 4.52
C GLU A 47 0.11 19.65 5.58
N LEU A 48 1.18 18.86 5.61
CA LEU A 48 1.43 17.85 6.64
C LEU A 48 2.61 18.30 7.49
N SER A 49 2.39 18.47 8.79
CA SER A 49 3.38 18.91 9.77
C SER A 49 3.30 18.08 11.05
N SER A 50 4.36 18.10 11.87
CA SER A 50 4.29 17.56 13.23
C SER A 50 3.67 18.58 14.19
N VAL A 51 2.97 18.10 15.22
CA VAL A 51 2.42 18.97 16.27
C VAL A 51 3.52 19.38 17.23
N TRP A 52 4.24 20.42 16.81
CA TRP A 52 4.78 21.37 17.76
C TRP A 52 3.61 22.15 18.36
N LYS A 53 3.64 22.30 19.68
CA LYS A 53 3.27 23.59 20.28
C LYS A 53 4.54 24.46 20.04
N GLU A 54 4.49 25.78 19.80
CA GLU A 54 5.59 26.55 19.18
C GLU A 54 6.75 27.20 20.05
N ASN A 55 6.60 27.74 21.29
CA ASN A 55 7.74 27.96 22.26
C ASN A 55 7.54 27.47 23.75
N ILE A 56 8.36 26.53 24.32
CA ILE A 56 8.44 26.17 25.79
C ILE A 56 9.83 25.63 26.29
N GLU A 57 9.95 24.42 26.88
CA GLU A 57 11.17 23.80 27.46
C GLU A 57 11.37 22.30 27.09
N LYS A 58 12.57 21.76 27.34
CA LYS A 58 13.26 20.74 26.51
C LYS A 58 12.83 19.26 26.61
N ASP A 59 11.84 18.91 27.43
CA ASP A 59 11.56 17.51 27.80
C ASP A 59 10.22 16.97 27.28
N HIS A 60 9.78 17.37 26.08
CA HIS A 60 8.55 16.85 25.47
C HIS A 60 8.82 16.09 24.17
N MET A 61 8.56 14.77 24.21
CA MET A 61 8.44 13.96 22.99
C MET A 61 7.36 14.54 22.08
N PRO A 62 7.51 14.47 20.74
CA PRO A 62 6.44 14.85 19.82
C PRO A 62 5.17 14.06 20.12
N GLU A 63 4.02 14.70 19.94
CA GLU A 63 2.71 14.03 20.05
C GLU A 63 2.65 12.81 19.10
N PRO A 64 1.91 11.74 19.44
CA PRO A 64 1.89 10.50 18.65
C PRO A 64 1.02 10.63 17.38
N TYR A 65 0.96 11.83 16.80
CA TYR A 65 0.19 12.13 15.61
C TYR A 65 0.73 13.33 14.82
N PHE A 66 0.63 13.22 13.50
CA PHE A 66 0.87 14.33 12.57
C PHE A 66 -0.37 15.22 12.46
N ARG A 67 -0.17 16.52 12.20
CA ARG A 67 -1.21 17.48 11.83
C ARG A 67 -1.27 17.58 10.31
N MET A 68 -2.41 17.19 9.75
CA MET A 68 -2.76 17.56 8.38
C MET A 68 -3.72 18.76 8.41
N ALA A 69 -3.35 19.82 7.69
CA ALA A 69 -4.15 20.99 7.38
C ALA A 69 -4.42 21.04 5.86
N ILE A 70 -5.64 21.43 5.47
CA ILE A 70 -6.06 21.51 4.08
C ILE A 70 -6.78 22.84 3.90
N GLU A 71 -6.34 23.63 2.92
CA GLU A 71 -6.76 25.01 2.68
C GLU A 71 -7.30 25.14 1.25
N ASN A 72 -8.36 25.93 1.08
CA ASN A 72 -9.02 26.23 -0.20
C ASN A 72 -9.57 25.01 -0.97
N ILE A 73 -9.95 23.93 -0.28
CA ILE A 73 -10.66 22.81 -0.91
C ILE A 73 -12.10 23.23 -1.27
N LEU A 74 -12.51 22.96 -2.51
CA LEU A 74 -13.86 23.21 -3.03
C LEU A 74 -14.76 21.99 -2.78
N GLY A 75 -16.05 22.23 -2.53
CA GLY A 75 -17.06 21.17 -2.46
C GLY A 75 -18.44 21.71 -2.09
N GLU A 76 -19.49 21.17 -2.74
CA GLU A 76 -20.88 21.55 -2.50
C GLU A 76 -21.31 21.29 -1.04
N THR A 77 -20.77 20.22 -0.43
CA THR A 77 -20.97 19.87 0.98
C THR A 77 -19.63 19.53 1.64
N LYS A 78 -19.63 19.49 2.99
CA LYS A 78 -18.49 18.98 3.77
C LYS A 78 -18.14 17.55 3.32
N ASP A 79 -19.16 16.73 3.14
CA ASP A 79 -18.99 15.29 2.95
C ASP A 79 -18.50 14.99 1.52
N ALA A 80 -18.93 15.76 0.52
CA ALA A 80 -18.37 15.72 -0.84
C ALA A 80 -16.90 16.15 -0.88
N ALA A 81 -16.52 17.20 -0.13
CA ALA A 81 -15.11 17.59 0.01
C ALA A 81 -14.29 16.52 0.75
N CYS A 82 -14.88 15.84 1.74
CA CYS A 82 -14.27 14.74 2.49
C CYS A 82 -14.06 13.50 1.60
N GLU A 83 -15.05 13.11 0.80
CA GLU A 83 -15.00 12.02 -0.17
C GLU A 83 -13.92 12.26 -1.23
N TYR A 84 -13.90 13.46 -1.85
CA TYR A 84 -12.88 13.86 -2.81
C TYR A 84 -11.46 13.84 -2.24
N LEU A 85 -11.30 14.26 -0.98
CA LEU A 85 -10.01 14.22 -0.29
C LEU A 85 -9.59 12.82 0.16
N SER A 86 -10.55 11.91 0.40
CA SER A 86 -10.33 10.62 1.08
C SER A 86 -9.17 9.82 0.47
N GLY A 87 -9.21 9.53 -0.84
CA GLY A 87 -8.15 8.77 -1.50
C GLY A 87 -6.80 9.49 -1.56
N THR A 88 -6.78 10.83 -1.59
CA THR A 88 -5.53 11.62 -1.56
C THR A 88 -4.90 11.59 -0.16
N VAL A 89 -5.71 11.72 0.89
CA VAL A 89 -5.28 11.54 2.28
C VAL A 89 -4.79 10.12 2.52
N GLU A 90 -5.51 9.12 2.02
CA GLU A 90 -5.15 7.71 2.17
C GLU A 90 -3.80 7.39 1.50
N ARG A 91 -3.53 7.91 0.29
CA ARG A 91 -2.21 7.78 -0.35
C ARG A 91 -1.09 8.48 0.43
N ILE A 92 -1.34 9.64 1.04
CA ILE A 92 -0.35 10.29 1.93
C ILE A 92 -0.09 9.41 3.16
N CYS A 93 -1.12 8.88 3.81
CA CYS A 93 -1.00 8.00 4.98
C CYS A 93 -0.21 6.71 4.66
N LYS A 94 -0.51 6.05 3.53
CA LYS A 94 0.19 4.84 3.07
C LYS A 94 1.67 5.11 2.77
N ASN A 95 1.98 6.16 2.01
CA ASN A 95 3.37 6.50 1.69
C ASN A 95 4.16 6.95 2.93
N LEU A 96 3.57 7.77 3.82
CA LEU A 96 4.22 8.15 5.07
C LEU A 96 4.48 6.93 5.95
N THR A 97 3.55 5.97 6.01
CA THR A 97 3.74 4.70 6.72
C THR A 97 4.92 3.90 6.14
N LEU A 98 5.08 3.85 4.81
CA LEU A 98 6.21 3.19 4.15
C LEU A 98 7.55 3.84 4.52
N GLU A 99 7.70 5.16 4.33
CA GLU A 99 8.96 5.85 4.64
C GLU A 99 9.31 5.77 6.14
N ILE A 100 8.29 5.78 7.02
CA ILE A 100 8.48 5.56 8.46
C ILE A 100 9.06 4.16 8.71
N ASN A 101 8.49 3.11 8.13
CA ASN A 101 8.99 1.75 8.32
C ASN A 101 10.34 1.52 7.63
N HIS A 102 10.63 2.20 6.51
CA HIS A 102 11.97 2.26 5.89
C HIS A 102 13.05 2.86 6.80
N HIS A 103 12.69 3.74 7.73
CA HIS A 103 13.62 4.45 8.62
C HIS A 103 13.52 4.07 10.10
N ASN A 104 12.60 3.18 10.47
CA ASN A 104 12.41 2.66 11.82
C ASN A 104 13.45 1.57 12.16
N CYS A 105 14.37 1.85 13.08
CA CYS A 105 15.37 0.88 13.52
C CYS A 105 14.78 -0.33 14.29
N ASN A 106 13.59 -0.21 14.87
CA ASN A 106 12.88 -1.29 15.56
C ASN A 106 11.78 -1.96 14.70
N ARG A 107 11.79 -1.75 13.36
CA ARG A 107 10.80 -2.27 12.40
C ARG A 107 10.60 -3.78 12.33
N HIS A 108 11.36 -4.55 13.10
CA HIS A 108 11.25 -5.99 13.25
C HIS A 108 10.33 -6.40 14.41
N HIS A 109 10.24 -5.58 15.47
CA HIS A 109 9.26 -5.76 16.56
C HIS A 109 8.05 -4.83 16.45
N TYR A 110 8.26 -3.58 16.00
CA TYR A 110 7.25 -2.53 16.00
C TYR A 110 7.07 -1.96 14.59
N GLN A 111 5.89 -2.16 13.98
CA GLN A 111 5.55 -1.63 12.65
C GLN A 111 4.41 -0.60 12.77
N PRO A 112 4.70 0.69 12.97
CA PRO A 112 3.67 1.73 13.09
C PRO A 112 2.86 1.86 11.80
N ARG A 113 1.57 2.17 11.93
CA ARG A 113 0.62 2.40 10.82
C ARG A 113 -0.07 3.75 11.01
N VAL A 114 0.03 4.63 10.01
CA VAL A 114 -0.49 6.01 10.08
C VAL A 114 -1.93 6.04 9.56
N GLU A 115 -2.92 6.23 10.44
CA GLU A 115 -4.35 6.24 10.07
C GLU A 115 -4.96 7.66 10.09
N ALA A 116 -5.86 7.96 9.13
CA ALA A 116 -6.53 9.26 9.02
C ALA A 116 -7.70 9.41 10.02
N ASP A 117 -7.53 10.21 11.07
CA ASP A 117 -8.63 10.50 12.00
C ASP A 117 -9.50 11.69 11.57
N TRP A 118 -10.52 11.35 10.78
CA TRP A 118 -11.58 12.27 10.40
C TRP A 118 -12.51 12.69 11.55
N SER A 119 -12.49 12.01 12.71
CA SER A 119 -13.40 12.33 13.82
C SER A 119 -13.03 13.63 14.54
N HIS A 120 -11.72 13.91 14.72
CA HIS A 120 -11.21 15.19 15.22
C HIS A 120 -10.85 16.18 14.09
N ALA A 121 -11.41 16.02 12.89
CA ALA A 121 -11.24 16.98 11.80
C ALA A 121 -12.11 18.25 12.04
N VAL A 122 -11.45 19.37 12.34
CA VAL A 122 -12.10 20.69 12.42
C VAL A 122 -12.26 21.27 11.01
N TRP A 123 -13.49 21.58 10.61
CA TRP A 123 -13.81 22.18 9.31
C TRP A 123 -14.23 23.65 9.48
N LYS A 124 -13.54 24.55 8.78
CA LYS A 124 -14.01 25.92 8.55
C LYS A 124 -14.60 25.98 7.14
N LYS A 125 -15.74 26.66 6.98
CA LYS A 125 -16.31 26.99 5.68
C LYS A 125 -16.15 28.49 5.42
N GLN A 126 -15.94 28.85 4.17
CA GLN A 126 -16.03 30.21 3.65
C GLN A 126 -16.75 30.12 2.30
N GLU A 127 -17.49 31.15 1.94
CA GLU A 127 -18.12 31.23 0.62
C GLU A 127 -17.07 31.46 -0.47
N TYR A 128 -17.25 30.83 -1.63
CA TYR A 128 -16.29 30.84 -2.71
C TYR A 128 -16.56 32.04 -3.63
N GLU A 129 -15.71 33.08 -3.56
CA GLU A 129 -15.91 34.35 -4.27
C GLU A 129 -16.26 34.21 -5.76
N PRO A 130 -15.61 33.37 -6.59
CA PRO A 130 -15.99 33.21 -8.00
C PRO A 130 -17.39 32.59 -8.23
N TYR A 131 -17.97 31.92 -7.22
CA TYR A 131 -19.37 31.49 -7.24
C TYR A 131 -20.32 32.60 -6.75
N LEU A 132 -19.88 33.45 -5.81
CA LEU A 132 -20.63 34.65 -5.43
C LEU A 132 -20.70 35.65 -6.59
N GLU A 133 -19.59 35.91 -7.29
CA GLU A 133 -19.57 36.72 -8.52
C GLU A 133 -20.54 36.16 -9.57
N TYR A 134 -20.64 34.82 -9.70
CA TYR A 134 -21.58 34.18 -10.60
C TYR A 134 -23.05 34.40 -10.18
N LEU A 135 -23.37 34.30 -8.89
CA LEU A 135 -24.71 34.59 -8.34
C LEU A 135 -25.08 36.08 -8.41
N GLU A 136 -24.12 36.99 -8.22
CA GLU A 136 -24.32 38.43 -8.36
C GLU A 136 -24.63 38.82 -9.81
N ASN A 137 -23.98 38.16 -10.78
CA ASN A 137 -24.35 38.27 -12.21
C ASN A 137 -25.73 37.65 -12.53
N GLN A 138 -26.34 36.89 -11.60
CA GLN A 138 -27.74 36.45 -11.67
C GLN A 138 -28.70 37.22 -10.72
N GLY A 139 -28.21 38.24 -10.02
CA GLY A 139 -29.04 39.24 -9.34
C GLY A 139 -29.44 38.95 -7.89
N ASN A 140 -28.84 37.97 -7.21
CA ASN A 140 -29.07 37.71 -5.77
C ASN A 140 -27.88 38.17 -4.91
N GLY A 141 -28.15 38.87 -3.79
CA GLY A 141 -27.15 39.51 -2.92
C GLY A 141 -26.71 38.70 -1.68
N ARG A 142 -25.69 39.20 -0.97
CA ARG A 142 -24.93 38.50 0.10
C ARG A 142 -25.29 38.91 1.55
N GLU A 143 -24.94 38.05 2.52
CA GLU A 143 -24.69 38.37 3.94
C GLU A 143 -23.38 37.68 4.42
N PHE A 144 -22.76 38.10 5.54
CA PHE A 144 -21.40 37.64 5.95
C PHE A 144 -21.20 37.47 7.47
N HIS A 145 -20.38 36.48 7.90
CA HIS A 145 -19.85 36.32 9.27
C HIS A 145 -18.43 35.68 9.31
N VAL A 146 -17.55 36.05 10.27
CA VAL A 146 -16.10 35.65 10.35
C VAL A 146 -15.54 35.58 11.79
N TRP A 147 -14.70 34.59 12.16
CA TRP A 147 -13.91 34.49 13.43
C TRP A 147 -12.61 33.62 13.33
N ASN A 148 -11.59 33.78 14.21
CA ASN A 148 -10.26 33.07 14.12
C ASN A 148 -9.50 32.80 15.47
N HIS A 149 -8.30 32.14 15.48
CA HIS A 149 -7.55 31.62 16.68
C HIS A 149 -6.02 31.35 16.48
N MET A 150 -5.18 31.16 17.56
CA MET A 150 -3.70 30.84 17.52
C MET A 150 -3.13 29.83 18.60
N THR A 151 -1.91 30.02 19.18
CA THR A 151 -0.82 28.98 19.30
C THR A 151 0.15 28.99 20.56
N GLU A 152 1.20 28.12 20.56
CA GLU A 152 2.55 28.13 21.25
C GLU A 152 2.93 27.18 22.48
N GLY A 153 4.10 26.46 22.45
CA GLY A 153 4.70 25.44 23.41
C GLY A 153 6.02 24.68 22.93
N CYS A 154 6.38 23.40 23.25
CA CYS A 154 7.61 22.62 22.77
C CYS A 154 9.05 22.87 23.33
N TYR A 155 9.84 21.77 23.48
CA TYR A 155 11.26 21.53 23.06
C TYR A 155 11.69 20.09 23.52
N MET A 156 12.84 19.44 23.23
CA MET A 156 13.88 19.42 22.16
C MET A 156 14.83 18.19 22.38
N THR A 157 14.95 17.24 21.43
CA THR A 157 15.62 15.91 21.67
C THR A 157 16.68 15.51 20.61
N SER A 158 17.40 14.39 20.82
CA SER A 158 18.42 13.83 19.91
C SER A 158 17.85 13.46 18.53
N CYS A 159 18.64 13.63 17.46
CA CYS A 159 18.12 13.80 16.10
C CYS A 159 18.83 12.90 15.05
N LEU A 160 18.05 12.09 14.32
CA LEU A 160 18.48 11.36 13.12
C LEU A 160 18.10 12.16 11.87
N LYS A 161 19.06 12.86 11.27
CA LYS A 161 18.84 13.72 10.09
C LYS A 161 18.95 12.96 8.78
N PHE A 162 17.82 12.80 8.07
CA PHE A 162 17.78 12.30 6.70
C PHE A 162 17.93 13.46 5.69
N ARG A 163 18.42 13.17 4.48
CA ARG A 163 18.61 14.21 3.44
C ARG A 163 17.40 14.28 2.52
N GLU A 164 16.87 15.48 2.35
CA GLU A 164 15.70 15.86 1.54
C GLU A 164 15.67 15.21 0.15
N GLY A 165 16.83 15.06 -0.52
CA GLY A 165 16.97 14.39 -1.82
C GLY A 165 16.86 12.86 -1.83
N LYS A 166 16.34 12.21 -0.79
CA LYS A 166 16.05 10.76 -0.76
C LYS A 166 14.56 10.40 -0.82
N ILE A 167 13.66 11.32 -0.45
CA ILE A 167 12.22 11.04 -0.33
C ILE A 167 11.48 11.84 -1.40
N ASP A 168 10.94 11.16 -2.41
CA ASP A 168 10.10 11.79 -3.42
C ASP A 168 8.66 11.97 -2.91
N TYR A 169 8.49 12.90 -1.97
CA TYR A 169 7.19 13.21 -1.36
C TYR A 169 6.22 13.91 -2.33
N LYS A 170 6.72 14.47 -3.44
CA LYS A 170 5.93 15.31 -4.35
C LYS A 170 4.83 14.55 -5.07
N ASN A 171 5.06 13.26 -5.34
CA ASN A 171 4.15 12.43 -6.11
C ASN A 171 3.09 11.70 -5.26
N TRP A 172 3.19 11.70 -3.92
CA TRP A 172 2.28 10.96 -3.01
C TRP A 172 0.79 11.31 -3.13
N THR A 173 0.45 12.45 -3.73
CA THR A 173 -0.93 12.90 -3.90
C THR A 173 -1.56 12.38 -5.20
N MET A 174 -0.75 11.98 -6.17
CA MET A 174 -1.21 11.41 -7.45
C MET A 174 -1.53 9.92 -7.30
N PRO A 175 -2.45 9.35 -8.12
CA PRO A 175 -2.53 7.91 -8.31
C PRO A 175 -1.22 7.38 -8.89
N GLU A 176 -0.76 6.22 -8.42
CA GLU A 176 0.39 5.53 -9.00
C GLU A 176 -0.07 4.42 -9.99
N ASN A 177 0.86 3.56 -10.42
CA ASN A 177 0.51 2.38 -11.20
C ASN A 177 -0.39 1.44 -10.37
N GLU A 178 -1.45 0.89 -10.97
CA GLU A 178 -2.34 -0.12 -10.36
C GLU A 178 -1.56 -1.25 -9.66
N ALA A 179 -0.42 -1.65 -10.22
CA ALA A 179 0.49 -2.62 -9.60
C ALA A 179 1.07 -2.14 -8.26
N TYR A 180 1.53 -0.89 -8.18
CA TYR A 180 2.04 -0.32 -6.92
C TYR A 180 0.91 -0.08 -5.92
N GLU A 181 -0.26 0.38 -6.37
CA GLU A 181 -1.42 0.58 -5.48
C GLU A 181 -1.89 -0.75 -4.85
N PHE A 182 -1.96 -1.84 -5.62
CA PHE A 182 -2.25 -3.17 -5.06
C PHE A 182 -1.21 -3.59 -4.01
N LEU A 183 0.08 -3.49 -4.34
CA LEU A 183 1.16 -3.92 -3.45
C LEU A 183 1.22 -3.07 -2.17
N MET A 184 0.99 -1.75 -2.26
CA MET A 184 0.91 -0.86 -1.11
C MET A 184 -0.32 -1.11 -0.25
N ASN A 185 -1.44 -1.54 -0.84
CA ASN A 185 -2.63 -1.92 -0.07
C ASN A 185 -2.35 -3.15 0.79
N GLU A 186 -1.85 -4.25 0.20
CA GLU A 186 -1.51 -5.46 0.96
C GLU A 186 -0.41 -5.20 2.00
N TYR A 187 0.64 -4.45 1.66
CA TYR A 187 1.68 -4.06 2.61
C TYR A 187 1.10 -3.26 3.77
N TYR A 188 0.31 -2.21 3.51
CA TYR A 188 -0.27 -1.35 4.54
C TYR A 188 -1.25 -2.09 5.45
N ILE A 189 -2.07 -2.99 4.91
CA ILE A 189 -2.96 -3.85 5.70
C ILE A 189 -2.12 -4.72 6.65
N ALA A 190 -1.00 -5.27 6.19
CA ALA A 190 -0.13 -6.12 7.02
C ALA A 190 0.50 -5.41 8.24
N LEU A 191 0.50 -4.07 8.32
CA LEU A 191 1.16 -3.32 9.41
C LEU A 191 0.24 -3.07 10.62
N GLY A 192 0.83 -2.64 11.73
CA GLY A 192 0.09 -2.42 12.98
C GLY A 192 -0.31 -3.72 13.67
N GLN A 193 -1.54 -3.74 14.20
CA GLN A 193 -2.08 -4.72 15.15
C GLN A 193 -2.51 -6.07 14.53
N GLU A 194 -2.22 -6.33 13.26
CA GLU A 194 -2.52 -7.62 12.65
C GLU A 194 -1.73 -8.76 13.29
N ASP A 195 -2.38 -9.91 13.49
CA ASP A 195 -1.72 -11.10 14.02
C ASP A 195 -0.66 -11.63 13.04
N ALA A 196 0.34 -12.36 13.54
CA ALA A 196 1.49 -12.80 12.74
C ALA A 196 1.11 -13.64 11.50
N LYS A 197 -0.03 -14.34 11.49
CA LYS A 197 -0.51 -15.08 10.32
C LYS A 197 -1.20 -14.17 9.30
N SER A 198 -2.01 -13.21 9.74
CA SER A 198 -2.67 -12.25 8.84
C SER A 198 -1.63 -11.29 8.23
N LYS A 199 -0.67 -10.81 9.04
CA LYS A 199 0.53 -10.09 8.59
C LYS A 199 1.31 -10.89 7.54
N PHE A 200 1.59 -12.17 7.80
CA PHE A 200 2.25 -13.05 6.81
C PHE A 200 1.40 -13.29 5.55
N PHE A 201 0.07 -13.45 5.68
CA PHE A 201 -0.85 -13.66 4.56
C PHE A 201 -0.76 -12.50 3.56
N HIS A 202 -0.91 -11.25 4.03
CA HIS A 202 -0.90 -10.07 3.18
C HIS A 202 0.48 -9.79 2.57
N LEU A 203 1.57 -10.00 3.33
CA LEU A 203 2.92 -9.98 2.76
C LEU A 203 3.15 -11.09 1.73
N PHE A 204 2.44 -12.22 1.81
CA PHE A 204 2.50 -13.26 0.78
C PHE A 204 1.62 -12.96 -0.45
N SER A 205 0.54 -12.19 -0.32
CA SER A 205 -0.22 -11.67 -1.47
C SER A 205 0.66 -10.87 -2.44
N ILE A 206 1.63 -10.10 -1.90
CA ILE A 206 2.65 -9.37 -2.67
C ILE A 206 3.51 -10.32 -3.51
N ILE A 207 3.95 -11.44 -2.92
CA ILE A 207 4.72 -12.48 -3.62
C ILE A 207 3.86 -13.15 -4.70
N GLU A 208 2.62 -13.52 -4.38
CA GLU A 208 1.68 -14.14 -5.32
C GLU A 208 1.33 -13.19 -6.48
N TYR A 209 1.29 -11.87 -6.25
CA TYR A 209 1.14 -10.87 -7.31
C TYR A 209 2.36 -10.82 -8.24
N ILE A 210 3.59 -10.71 -7.72
CA ILE A 210 4.78 -10.61 -8.58
C ILE A 210 5.07 -11.90 -9.36
N GLU A 211 4.75 -13.09 -8.81
CA GLU A 211 4.87 -14.36 -9.52
C GLU A 211 4.05 -14.39 -10.82
N HIS A 212 2.85 -13.78 -10.82
CA HIS A 212 2.01 -13.66 -12.02
C HIS A 212 2.42 -12.47 -12.88
N ARG A 213 2.67 -11.29 -12.27
CA ARG A 213 2.93 -10.04 -13.00
C ARG A 213 4.26 -10.04 -13.76
N TYR A 214 5.20 -10.88 -13.33
CA TYR A 214 6.55 -11.01 -13.88
C TYR A 214 6.87 -12.44 -14.35
N GLU A 215 5.85 -13.26 -14.66
CA GLU A 215 6.02 -14.68 -15.02
C GLU A 215 7.05 -14.88 -16.16
N GLN A 216 7.11 -13.97 -17.14
CA GLN A 216 8.07 -14.00 -18.24
C GLN A 216 9.56 -13.99 -17.82
N TYR A 217 9.88 -13.58 -16.59
CA TYR A 217 11.23 -13.56 -16.04
C TYR A 217 11.52 -14.76 -15.12
N ASN A 218 10.58 -15.70 -14.98
CA ASN A 218 10.73 -16.85 -14.08
C ASN A 218 11.75 -17.91 -14.55
N GLY A 219 12.24 -17.83 -15.80
CA GLY A 219 13.26 -18.73 -16.36
C GLY A 219 12.82 -20.19 -16.57
N ALA A 220 11.52 -20.48 -16.50
CA ALA A 220 10.98 -21.83 -16.56
C ALA A 220 10.87 -22.34 -18.01
N ILE A 221 11.40 -23.54 -18.25
CA ILE A 221 11.23 -24.27 -19.51
C ILE A 221 10.22 -25.40 -19.25
N PRO A 222 9.10 -25.48 -20.00
CA PRO A 222 8.17 -26.59 -19.93
C PRO A 222 8.86 -27.93 -20.22
N LEU A 223 8.58 -28.98 -19.43
CA LEU A 223 9.13 -30.32 -19.67
C LEU A 223 8.54 -30.99 -20.91
N TYR A 224 7.37 -30.54 -21.35
CA TYR A 224 6.64 -31.08 -22.50
C TYR A 224 6.29 -29.94 -23.46
N PRO A 225 6.73 -29.99 -24.73
CA PRO A 225 6.28 -29.08 -25.79
C PRO A 225 4.76 -29.12 -25.97
N GLU A 226 4.19 -28.06 -26.57
CA GLU A 226 2.73 -27.95 -26.68
C GLU A 226 2.07 -29.09 -27.44
N GLU A 227 2.63 -29.51 -28.58
CA GLU A 227 2.13 -30.66 -29.32
C GLU A 227 2.21 -31.94 -28.48
N THR A 228 3.29 -32.19 -27.75
CA THR A 228 3.40 -33.36 -26.87
C THR A 228 2.39 -33.34 -25.72
N ARG A 229 2.08 -32.17 -25.15
CA ARG A 229 1.00 -32.05 -24.14
C ARG A 229 -0.37 -32.37 -24.72
N LYS A 230 -0.60 -31.98 -25.98
CA LYS A 230 -1.83 -32.23 -26.74
C LYS A 230 -1.97 -33.69 -27.15
N GLU A 231 -0.92 -34.31 -27.71
CA GLU A 231 -0.84 -35.75 -28.01
C GLU A 231 -1.21 -36.60 -26.79
N ILE A 232 -0.61 -36.33 -25.62
CA ILE A 232 -0.93 -37.05 -24.37
C ILE A 232 -2.38 -36.80 -23.94
N GLY A 233 -2.90 -35.59 -24.12
CA GLY A 233 -4.31 -35.25 -23.83
C GLY A 233 -5.30 -36.00 -24.72
N ASP A 234 -5.05 -36.06 -26.03
CA ASP A 234 -5.87 -36.75 -27.01
C ASP A 234 -5.83 -38.28 -26.77
N MET A 235 -4.65 -38.85 -26.51
CA MET A 235 -4.48 -40.26 -26.11
C MET A 235 -5.27 -40.60 -24.84
N LEU A 236 -5.21 -39.74 -23.81
CA LEU A 236 -5.96 -39.94 -22.57
C LEU A 236 -7.48 -39.85 -22.80
N GLN A 237 -7.93 -38.90 -23.64
CA GLN A 237 -9.34 -38.77 -24.00
C GLN A 237 -9.84 -40.01 -24.76
N GLU A 238 -9.05 -40.56 -25.68
CA GLU A 238 -9.35 -41.81 -26.38
C GLU A 238 -9.43 -43.03 -25.46
N LEU A 239 -8.53 -43.14 -24.48
CA LEU A 239 -8.54 -44.23 -23.50
C LEU A 239 -9.76 -44.13 -22.58
N LEU A 240 -10.08 -42.93 -22.11
CA LEU A 240 -11.26 -42.67 -21.27
C LEU A 240 -12.58 -42.75 -22.06
N ALA A 241 -12.58 -42.54 -23.39
CA ALA A 241 -13.75 -42.77 -24.23
C ALA A 241 -14.23 -44.24 -24.19
N LYS A 242 -13.28 -45.18 -24.05
CA LYS A 242 -13.47 -46.64 -24.07
C LYS A 242 -13.74 -47.25 -22.68
N ARG A 243 -14.02 -46.42 -21.66
CA ARG A 243 -14.06 -46.80 -20.22
C ARG A 243 -15.41 -46.44 -19.58
N ASP A 244 -16.33 -47.40 -19.58
CA ASP A 244 -17.72 -47.20 -19.11
C ASP A 244 -17.85 -47.01 -17.59
N ASP A 245 -16.79 -47.25 -16.82
CA ASP A 245 -16.70 -47.02 -15.39
C ASP A 245 -16.56 -45.53 -14.98
N PHE A 246 -16.45 -44.61 -15.95
CA PHE A 246 -16.43 -43.15 -15.71
C PHE A 246 -17.56 -42.42 -16.42
N SER A 247 -18.23 -41.50 -15.73
CA SER A 247 -19.17 -40.56 -16.34
C SER A 247 -18.46 -39.51 -17.21
N SER A 248 -19.20 -38.89 -18.13
CA SER A 248 -18.71 -37.78 -18.98
C SER A 248 -18.09 -36.63 -18.16
N LYS A 249 -18.55 -36.38 -16.93
CA LYS A 249 -17.98 -35.38 -16.02
C LYS A 249 -16.61 -35.79 -15.51
N GLU A 250 -16.47 -37.03 -15.04
CA GLU A 250 -15.22 -37.54 -14.49
C GLU A 250 -14.15 -37.71 -15.57
N ARG A 251 -14.53 -38.18 -16.77
CA ARG A 251 -13.62 -38.24 -17.93
C ARG A 251 -13.03 -36.86 -18.25
N LYS A 252 -13.87 -35.81 -18.30
CA LYS A 252 -13.42 -34.41 -18.49
C LYS A 252 -12.54 -33.90 -17.35
N GLN A 253 -12.89 -34.22 -16.10
CA GLN A 253 -12.12 -33.80 -14.93
C GLN A 253 -10.72 -34.44 -14.92
N LEU A 254 -10.60 -35.73 -15.25
CA LEU A 254 -9.33 -36.44 -15.35
C LEU A 254 -8.44 -35.87 -16.47
N CYS A 255 -9.00 -35.65 -17.68
CA CYS A 255 -8.25 -34.98 -18.75
C CYS A 255 -7.77 -33.59 -18.33
N GLY A 256 -8.64 -32.76 -17.72
CA GLY A 256 -8.27 -31.43 -17.24
C GLY A 256 -7.19 -31.44 -16.15
N GLN A 257 -7.23 -32.41 -15.24
CA GLN A 257 -6.20 -32.58 -14.21
C GLN A 257 -4.85 -32.99 -14.80
N VAL A 258 -4.81 -33.96 -15.73
CA VAL A 258 -3.57 -34.42 -16.36
C VAL A 258 -2.99 -33.35 -17.28
N SER A 259 -3.77 -32.78 -18.20
CA SER A 259 -3.30 -31.71 -19.09
C SER A 259 -2.85 -30.47 -18.29
N GLY A 260 -3.54 -30.13 -17.20
CA GLY A 260 -3.12 -29.07 -16.29
C GLY A 260 -1.82 -29.39 -15.54
N ALA A 261 -1.58 -30.64 -15.16
CA ALA A 261 -0.32 -31.07 -14.55
C ALA A 261 0.84 -31.01 -15.56
N LEU A 262 0.64 -31.50 -16.80
CA LEU A 262 1.61 -31.41 -17.89
C LEU A 262 1.91 -29.95 -18.30
N ALA A 263 0.92 -29.06 -18.25
CA ALA A 263 1.10 -27.64 -18.53
C ALA A 263 1.96 -26.94 -17.46
N ARG A 264 1.82 -27.32 -16.18
CA ARG A 264 2.61 -26.77 -15.06
C ARG A 264 3.99 -27.42 -14.89
N ALA A 265 4.24 -28.57 -15.53
CA ALA A 265 5.49 -29.32 -15.42
C ALA A 265 6.64 -28.56 -16.09
N ALA A 266 7.59 -28.07 -15.28
CA ALA A 266 8.76 -27.30 -15.73
C ALA A 266 10.06 -27.87 -15.16
N ASN A 267 11.18 -27.51 -15.78
CA ASN A 267 12.53 -27.88 -15.35
C ASN A 267 12.93 -27.35 -13.96
N ILE A 268 12.24 -26.33 -13.43
CA ILE A 268 12.53 -25.68 -12.14
C ILE A 268 11.27 -25.46 -11.30
N GLY A 269 11.43 -25.45 -9.96
CA GLY A 269 10.32 -25.33 -9.00
C GLY A 269 9.91 -23.88 -8.68
N ARG A 270 8.83 -23.70 -7.90
CA ARG A 270 8.30 -22.36 -7.53
C ARG A 270 9.36 -21.46 -6.87
N ALA A 271 10.16 -21.99 -5.94
CA ALA A 271 11.23 -21.25 -5.28
C ALA A 271 12.32 -20.76 -6.27
N ASP A 272 12.68 -21.59 -7.25
CA ASP A 272 13.64 -21.25 -8.29
C ASP A 272 13.08 -20.20 -9.27
N LYS A 273 11.81 -20.35 -9.65
CA LYS A 273 11.06 -19.37 -10.47
C LYS A 273 10.99 -17.99 -9.81
N LEU A 274 10.61 -17.96 -8.54
CA LEU A 274 10.52 -16.73 -7.75
C LEU A 274 11.91 -16.10 -7.55
N LYS A 275 12.97 -16.91 -7.34
CA LYS A 275 14.34 -16.40 -7.30
C LYS A 275 14.71 -15.65 -8.58
N ASN A 276 14.42 -16.23 -9.75
CA ASN A 276 14.74 -15.60 -11.04
C ASN A 276 14.01 -14.24 -11.22
N ILE A 277 12.75 -14.14 -10.80
CA ILE A 277 11.99 -12.88 -10.78
C ILE A 277 12.65 -11.86 -9.85
N LEU A 278 12.99 -12.25 -8.63
CA LEU A 278 13.62 -11.36 -7.65
C LEU A 278 15.01 -10.90 -8.09
N GLN A 279 15.80 -11.76 -8.75
CA GLN A 279 17.07 -11.38 -9.38
C GLN A 279 16.89 -10.39 -10.54
N TYR A 280 15.84 -10.54 -11.37
CA TYR A 280 15.48 -9.52 -12.37
C TYR A 280 15.16 -8.17 -11.70
N MET A 281 14.45 -8.18 -10.56
CA MET A 281 14.18 -7.00 -9.72
C MET A 281 15.41 -6.50 -8.92
N LYS A 282 16.57 -7.16 -9.04
CA LYS A 282 17.83 -6.88 -8.32
C LYS A 282 17.76 -7.07 -6.79
N ILE A 283 16.88 -7.96 -6.35
CA ILE A 283 16.64 -8.31 -4.94
C ILE A 283 17.34 -9.64 -4.66
N GLU A 284 18.64 -9.57 -4.34
CA GLU A 284 19.47 -10.76 -4.05
C GLU A 284 19.74 -11.00 -2.57
N LYS A 285 19.61 -9.95 -1.74
CA LYS A 285 19.90 -9.98 -0.29
C LYS A 285 18.97 -9.06 0.47
N LEU A 286 18.55 -9.48 1.66
CA LEU A 286 17.89 -8.65 2.66
C LEU A 286 18.92 -8.24 3.71
N LYS A 287 19.02 -6.95 4.03
CA LYS A 287 19.82 -6.49 5.17
C LYS A 287 18.92 -6.23 6.38
N ILE A 288 19.05 -7.05 7.43
CA ILE A 288 18.31 -6.96 8.69
C ILE A 288 19.32 -6.71 9.81
N HIS A 289 19.28 -5.52 10.42
CA HIS A 289 20.34 -5.02 11.32
C HIS A 289 21.72 -5.10 10.64
N ASP A 290 22.71 -5.68 11.33
CA ASP A 290 24.06 -5.93 10.80
C ASP A 290 24.19 -7.30 10.09
N HIS A 291 23.07 -8.01 9.87
CA HIS A 291 23.03 -9.28 9.16
C HIS A 291 22.56 -9.11 7.72
N GLU A 292 23.19 -9.83 6.79
CA GLU A 292 22.67 -10.05 5.44
C GLU A 292 22.10 -11.47 5.36
N ILE A 293 20.88 -11.59 4.81
CA ILE A 293 20.23 -12.86 4.47
C ILE A 293 20.18 -12.93 2.94
N GLU A 294 20.69 -14.01 2.34
CA GLU A 294 20.61 -14.20 0.90
C GLU A 294 19.22 -14.65 0.48
N VAL A 295 18.68 -14.05 -0.58
CA VAL A 295 17.36 -14.40 -1.15
C VAL A 295 17.53 -15.62 -2.06
N ASP A 296 17.83 -16.74 -1.40
CA ASP A 296 18.22 -18.00 -2.03
C ASP A 296 17.02 -18.97 -2.21
N ARG A 297 17.29 -20.14 -2.78
CA ARG A 297 16.28 -21.19 -2.96
C ARG A 297 15.73 -21.69 -1.63
N ALA A 298 16.58 -21.90 -0.62
CA ALA A 298 16.15 -22.41 0.69
C ALA A 298 15.29 -21.40 1.44
N PHE A 299 15.66 -20.12 1.42
CA PHE A 299 14.88 -19.00 1.94
C PHE A 299 13.48 -18.92 1.31
N LEU A 300 13.39 -18.90 -0.02
CA LEU A 300 12.10 -18.84 -0.70
C LEU A 300 11.27 -20.12 -0.50
N GLN A 301 11.92 -21.29 -0.42
CA GLN A 301 11.26 -22.56 -0.14
C GLN A 301 10.68 -22.64 1.29
N LYS A 302 11.35 -22.02 2.29
CA LYS A 302 10.82 -21.82 3.66
C LYS A 302 9.52 -21.01 3.62
N MET A 303 9.51 -19.88 2.91
CA MET A 303 8.32 -19.02 2.82
C MET A 303 7.15 -19.68 2.10
N ILE A 304 7.41 -20.33 0.95
CA ILE A 304 6.39 -21.08 0.19
C ILE A 304 5.82 -22.24 1.03
N ALA A 305 6.66 -22.94 1.80
CA ALA A 305 6.19 -24.00 2.70
C ALA A 305 5.29 -23.45 3.82
N LEU A 306 5.67 -22.32 4.43
CA LEU A 306 4.88 -21.67 5.49
C LEU A 306 3.51 -21.19 4.97
N ARG A 307 3.46 -20.59 3.77
CA ARG A 307 2.21 -20.23 3.07
C ARG A 307 1.29 -21.44 2.87
N ASN A 308 1.84 -22.57 2.44
CA ASN A 308 1.06 -23.79 2.22
C ASN A 308 0.49 -24.34 3.54
N LYS A 309 1.23 -24.27 4.67
CA LYS A 309 0.70 -24.62 6.00
C LYS A 309 -0.53 -23.78 6.38
N THR A 310 -0.54 -22.49 6.03
CA THR A 310 -1.68 -21.58 6.32
C THR A 310 -2.98 -22.06 5.66
N PHE A 311 -2.92 -22.55 4.42
CA PHE A 311 -4.10 -23.03 3.68
C PHE A 311 -4.63 -24.39 4.14
N HIS A 312 -3.78 -25.29 4.64
CA HIS A 312 -4.16 -26.66 4.97
C HIS A 312 -4.66 -26.87 6.41
N GLY A 313 -4.78 -25.80 7.20
CA GLY A 313 -5.37 -25.87 8.55
C GLY A 313 -4.47 -26.52 9.62
N GLU A 314 -3.21 -26.83 9.29
CA GLU A 314 -2.21 -27.39 10.22
C GLU A 314 -1.68 -26.31 11.18
N GLY A 315 -2.58 -25.75 11.99
CA GLY A 315 -2.24 -24.76 13.00
C GLY A 315 -1.55 -25.40 14.21
N LYS A 316 -0.31 -24.97 14.49
CA LYS A 316 0.17 -24.87 15.88
C LYS A 316 1.32 -23.89 16.09
N ASP A 317 2.34 -23.90 15.25
CA ASP A 317 3.52 -23.07 15.53
C ASP A 317 3.35 -21.62 15.05
N LEU A 318 3.12 -20.71 15.99
CA LEU A 318 3.06 -19.28 15.76
C LEU A 318 4.47 -18.66 15.63
N GLN A 319 5.51 -19.32 16.16
CA GLN A 319 6.89 -18.81 16.12
C GLN A 319 7.45 -18.81 14.70
N GLU A 320 7.09 -19.80 13.86
CA GLU A 320 7.47 -19.79 12.43
C GLU A 320 6.98 -18.50 11.72
N TYR A 321 5.76 -18.05 12.01
CA TYR A 321 5.19 -16.83 11.43
C TYR A 321 5.81 -15.56 12.04
N ILE A 322 6.08 -15.54 13.35
CA ILE A 322 6.76 -14.41 14.02
C ILE A 322 8.18 -14.24 13.48
N GLN A 323 8.92 -15.33 13.22
CA GLN A 323 10.28 -15.29 12.67
C GLN A 323 10.28 -14.95 11.17
N ALA A 324 9.32 -15.47 10.40
CA ALA A 324 9.21 -15.19 8.97
C ALA A 324 8.64 -13.79 8.65
N GLY A 325 7.89 -13.18 9.58
CA GLY A 325 7.27 -11.86 9.40
C GLY A 325 8.25 -10.76 9.02
N PRO A 326 9.32 -10.50 9.80
CA PRO A 326 10.36 -9.51 9.45
C PRO A 326 11.10 -9.83 8.15
N GLU A 327 11.41 -11.10 7.90
CA GLU A 327 12.04 -11.54 6.65
C GLU A 327 11.16 -11.23 5.42
N MET A 328 9.85 -11.51 5.50
CA MET A 328 8.87 -11.17 4.47
C MET A 328 8.65 -9.66 4.33
N LEU A 329 8.62 -8.92 5.43
CA LEU A 329 8.41 -7.47 5.44
C LEU A 329 9.50 -6.76 4.64
N TYR A 330 10.77 -7.06 4.93
CA TYR A 330 11.91 -6.46 4.24
C TYR A 330 11.95 -6.85 2.76
N LEU A 331 11.54 -8.08 2.40
CA LEU A 331 11.42 -8.51 1.01
C LEU A 331 10.33 -7.70 0.27
N CYS A 332 9.17 -7.49 0.90
CA CYS A 332 8.05 -6.75 0.31
C CYS A 332 8.37 -5.26 0.13
N GLU A 333 9.12 -4.65 1.05
CA GLU A 333 9.63 -3.27 0.90
C GLU A 333 10.58 -3.14 -0.30
N MET A 334 11.48 -4.11 -0.51
CA MET A 334 12.37 -4.10 -1.67
C MET A 334 11.60 -4.32 -2.99
N ILE A 335 10.54 -5.14 -2.98
CA ILE A 335 9.62 -5.32 -4.12
C ILE A 335 8.89 -4.00 -4.42
N LEU A 336 8.33 -3.34 -3.41
CA LEU A 336 7.68 -2.03 -3.54
C LEU A 336 8.62 -0.98 -4.11
N GLU A 337 9.84 -0.89 -3.58
CA GLU A 337 10.87 0.01 -4.11
C GLU A 337 11.23 -0.27 -5.57
N ALA A 338 11.28 -1.54 -5.99
CA ALA A 338 11.57 -1.91 -7.37
C ALA A 338 10.41 -1.55 -8.32
N VAL A 339 9.16 -1.80 -7.92
CA VAL A 339 7.97 -1.44 -8.72
C VAL A 339 7.79 0.08 -8.81
N ARG A 340 8.01 0.83 -7.71
CA ARG A 340 8.01 2.31 -7.67
C ARG A 340 9.09 2.93 -8.57
N LYS A 341 10.16 2.17 -8.87
CA LYS A 341 11.23 2.55 -9.83
C LYS A 341 10.96 2.09 -11.27
N GLY A 342 9.79 1.50 -11.55
CA GLY A 342 9.32 1.15 -12.89
C GLY A 342 9.91 -0.12 -13.50
N MET A 343 10.16 -1.15 -12.68
CA MET A 343 10.67 -2.47 -13.13
C MET A 343 9.57 -3.42 -13.62
#